data_AF-A0A1G8DNY6-F1
#
_entry.id   AF-A0A1G8DNY6-F1
#
_cell.length_a   1.000
_cell.length_b   1.000
_cell.length_c   1.000
_cell.angle_alpha   90.00
_cell.angle_beta   90.00
_cell.angle_gamma   90.00
#
_symmetry.space_group_name_H-M   'P 1'
#
loop_
_entity.id
_entity.type
_entity.pdbx_description
1 polymer ?
#
loop_
_entity_poly.entity_id
_entity_poly.type
_entity_poly.pdbx_seq_one_letter_code
_entity_poly.pdbx_strand_id
1 'polypeptide(L)' 'MTEERPPLLPHWWMWYVFVIVWLALLIAGFYLFTKVFS' A
#
# COMPACT_ATOMS: atom_id res chain seq x y z
N MET A 1 -11.25 24.02 12.04
CA MET A 1 -10.80 23.00 11.06
C MET A 1 -9.42 22.57 11.54
N THR A 2 -9.37 21.66 12.51
CA THR A 2 -8.11 21.21 13.08
C THR A 2 -7.55 20.17 12.13
N GLU A 3 -6.58 20.55 11.28
CA GLU A 3 -5.86 19.59 10.44
C GLU A 3 -5.05 18.69 11.37
N GLU A 4 -5.60 17.50 11.64
CA GLU A 4 -4.94 16.43 12.38
C GLU A 4 -3.65 16.11 11.64
N ARG A 5 -2.51 16.34 12.32
CA ARG A 5 -1.15 16.24 11.76
C ARG A 5 -1.03 14.98 10.89
N PRO A 6 -0.50 15.10 9.67
CA PRO A 6 -0.55 13.99 8.72
C PRO A 6 0.27 12.81 9.29
N PRO A 7 -0.29 11.59 9.27
CA PRO A 7 0.29 10.44 9.94
C PRO A 7 1.61 10.04 9.28
N LEU A 8 2.71 10.02 10.05
CA LEU A 8 4.09 9.63 9.70
C LEU A 8 4.75 10.32 8.48
N LEU A 9 3.99 10.83 7.51
CA LEU A 9 4.44 11.47 6.28
C LEU A 9 3.73 12.82 6.12
N PRO A 10 4.40 13.86 5.57
CA PRO A 10 3.87 15.22 5.56
C PRO A 10 2.66 15.40 4.63
N HIS A 11 2.39 14.43 3.76
CA HIS A 11 1.32 14.51 2.78
C HIS A 11 0.55 13.19 2.68
N TRP A 12 -0.78 13.30 2.77
CA TRP A 12 -1.71 12.18 2.64
C TRP A 12 -1.55 11.39 1.34
N TRP A 13 -1.22 12.05 0.22
CA TRP A 13 -1.02 11.37 -1.08
C TRP A 13 0.12 10.36 -1.04
N MET A 14 1.21 10.64 -0.31
CA MET A 14 2.33 9.70 -0.18
C MET A 14 1.93 8.44 0.58
N TRP A 15 1.09 8.59 1.61
CA TRP A 15 0.55 7.46 2.35
C TRP A 15 -0.34 6.59 1.47
N TYR A 16 -1.23 7.20 0.68
CA TYR A 16 -2.06 6.46 -0.27
C TYR A 16 -1.22 5.73 -1.32
N VAL A 17 -0.17 6.37 -1.87
CA VAL A 17 0.75 5.72 -2.82
C VAL A 17 1.46 4.53 -2.17
N PHE A 18 1.95 4.67 -0.94
CA PHE A 18 2.59 3.59 -0.20
C PHE A 18 1.65 2.39 -0.02
N VAL A 19 0.41 2.64 0.41
CA VAL A 19 -0.60 1.59 0.59
C VAL A 19 -0.93 0.89 -0.73
N ILE A 20 -1.05 1.63 -1.84
CA ILE A 20 -1.31 1.07 -3.18
C ILE A 20 -0.16 0.16 -3.62
N VAL A 21 1.10 0.63 -3.49
CA VAL A 21 2.29 -0.14 -3.83
C VAL A 21 2.36 -1.42 -3.00
N TRP A 22 2.06 -1.32 -1.70
CA TRP A 22 2.03 -2.47 -0.81
C TRP A 22 0.96 -3.50 -1.21
N LEU A 23 -0.25 -3.04 -1.55
CA LEU A 23 -1.31 -3.91 -2.03
C LEU A 23 -0.91 -4.63 -3.32
N ALA A 24 -0.31 -3.91 -4.28
CA ALA A 24 0.14 -4.48 -5.55
C ALA A 24 1.20 -5.56 -5.33
N LEU A 25 2.13 -5.35 -4.39
CA LEU A 25 3.12 -6.33 -3.98
C LEU A 25 2.49 -7.61 -3.42
N LEU A 26 1.52 -7.46 -2.51
CA LEU A 26 0.79 -8.59 -1.93
C LEU A 26 0.02 -9.39 -2.98
N ILE A 27 -0.67 -8.69 -3.90
CA ILE A 27 -1.41 -9.31 -5.00
C ILE A 27 -0.46 -10.06 -5.93
N ALA A 28 0.66 -9.44 -6.32
CA ALA A 28 1.65 -10.07 -7.19
C ALA A 28 2.30 -11.29 -6.53
N GLY A 29 2.65 -11.19 -5.24
CA GLY A 29 3.19 -12.29 -4.46
C GLY A 29 2.19 -13.45 -4.35
N PHE A 30 0.92 -13.14 -4.05
CA PHE A 30 -0.14 -14.13 -4.00
C PHE A 30 -0.39 -14.79 -5.35
N TYR A 31 -0.41 -14.00 -6.45
CA TYR A 31 -0.57 -14.52 -7.81
C TYR A 31 0.58 -15.46 -8.22
N LEU A 32 1.82 -15.10 -7.89
CA LEU A 32 2.97 -15.96 -8.14
C LEU A 32 2.89 -17.24 -7.31
N PHE A 33 2.52 -17.12 -6.04
CA PHE A 33 2.32 -18.28 -5.16
C PHE A 33 1.24 -19.21 -5.71
N THR A 34 0.06 -18.70 -6.05
CA THR A 34 -1.02 -19.52 -6.63
C THR A 34 -0.60 -20.12 -7.96
N LYS A 35 0.16 -19.41 -8.80
CA LYS A 35 0.66 -19.96 -10.06
C LYS A 35 1.69 -21.10 -9.89
N VAL A 36 2.51 -21.05 -8.84
CA VAL A 36 3.55 -22.07 -8.59
C VAL A 36 2.98 -23.31 -7.90
N PHE A 37 1.99 -23.14 -7.03
CA PHE A 37 1.45 -24.20 -6.17
C PHE A 37 0.03 -24.68 -6.55
N SER A 38 -0.60 -24.11 -7.58
CA SER A 38 -1.84 -24.60 -8.20
C SER A 38 -1.55 -25.53 -9.37
#